data_AF-A0A928E6Q5-F1
#
_entry.id   AF-A0A928E6Q5-F1
#
_cell.length_a   1.000
_cell.length_b   1.000
_cell.length_c   1.000
_cell.angle_alpha   90.00
_cell.angle_beta   90.00
_cell.angle_gamma   90.00
#
_symmetry.space_group_name_H-M   'P 1'
#
loop_
_entity.id
_entity.type
_entity.pdbx_description
1 polymer ?
#
loop_
_entity_poly.entity_id
_entity_poly.type
_entity_poly.pdbx_seq_one_letter_code
_entity_poly.pdbx_strand_id
1 'polypeptide(L)'
;MKIKCDFCKTEYNVDGVASTSVKCAICGHTWTVAAAPRKNTWLMFFAALCALLSAIIFTVAVITQHQARMAKRGPLIAEIINLETTTDDMGATHVVVNGTITNVSDSIYGVPDLYIVSTDDAGRVLAKQKFMPSATLLDSGVAVNFSHILAPQPAGVKKISAHLAEMEIPDGDKK
;
A
#
# COMPACT_ATOMS: atom_id res chain seq x y z
N MET A 1 -8.96 -54.62 -2.42
CA MET A 1 -8.57 -53.97 -3.70
C MET A 1 -8.71 -55.00 -4.81
N LYS A 2 -9.17 -54.61 -6.00
CA LYS A 2 -9.22 -55.54 -7.15
C LYS A 2 -7.92 -55.42 -7.94
N ILE A 3 -7.28 -56.55 -8.23
CA ILE A 3 -6.12 -56.62 -9.11
C ILE A 3 -6.43 -57.57 -10.28
N LYS A 4 -5.85 -57.32 -11.44
CA LYS A 4 -6.07 -58.08 -12.66
C LYS A 4 -4.74 -58.59 -13.18
N CYS A 5 -4.70 -59.87 -13.56
CA CYS A 5 -3.53 -60.42 -14.23
C CYS A 5 -3.39 -59.79 -15.62
N ASP A 6 -2.22 -59.26 -15.95
CA ASP A 6 -1.98 -58.61 -17.25
C ASP A 6 -2.08 -59.59 -18.42
N PHE A 7 -1.74 -60.86 -18.18
CA PHE A 7 -1.79 -61.92 -19.19
C PHE A 7 -3.19 -62.51 -19.38
N CYS A 8 -3.70 -63.29 -18.42
CA CYS A 8 -4.98 -64.02 -18.58
C CYS A 8 -6.22 -63.22 -18.16
N LYS A 9 -6.07 -61.97 -17.73
CA LYS A 9 -7.16 -61.07 -17.34
C LYS A 9 -8.04 -61.56 -16.17
N THR A 10 -7.61 -62.59 -15.45
CA THR A 10 -8.28 -63.04 -14.22
C THR A 10 -8.22 -61.96 -13.16
N GLU A 11 -9.36 -61.72 -12.51
CA GLU A 11 -9.51 -60.72 -11.46
C GLU A 11 -9.45 -61.38 -10.08
N TYR A 12 -8.67 -60.78 -9.18
CA TYR A 12 -8.51 -61.24 -7.81
C TYR A 12 -8.94 -60.14 -6.85
N ASN A 13 -9.66 -60.52 -5.80
CA ASN A 13 -9.94 -59.64 -4.67
C ASN A 13 -8.94 -59.95 -3.56
N VAL A 14 -8.16 -58.95 -3.17
CA VAL A 14 -7.09 -59.08 -2.17
C VAL A 14 -7.24 -57.97 -1.13
N ASP A 15 -6.98 -58.30 0.14
CA ASP A 15 -7.19 -57.38 1.27
C ASP A 15 -6.19 -56.22 1.29
N GLY A 16 -5.03 -56.39 0.64
CA GLY A 16 -4.05 -55.34 0.39
C GLY A 16 -2.82 -55.94 -0.29
N VAL A 17 -2.21 -55.20 -1.21
CA VAL A 17 -0.94 -55.61 -1.84
C VAL A 17 0.10 -54.58 -1.45
N ALA A 18 1.15 -55.00 -0.75
CA ALA A 18 2.40 -54.24 -0.74
C ALA A 18 2.89 -54.13 -2.18
N SER A 19 3.75 -53.16 -2.52
CA SER A 19 4.34 -53.04 -3.86
C SER A 19 5.30 -54.22 -4.13
N THR A 20 4.77 -55.42 -4.26
CA THR A 20 5.47 -56.69 -4.35
C THR A 20 5.02 -57.43 -5.60
N SER A 21 5.91 -58.27 -6.14
CA SER A 21 5.57 -59.14 -7.27
C SER A 21 4.52 -60.17 -6.83
N VAL A 22 3.46 -60.31 -7.61
CA VAL A 22 2.42 -61.32 -7.41
C VAL A 22 2.42 -62.29 -8.58
N LYS A 23 2.16 -63.57 -8.32
CA LYS A 23 2.10 -64.64 -9.32
C LYS A 23 0.65 -65.05 -9.59
N CYS A 24 0.28 -65.14 -10.86
CA CYS A 24 -1.05 -65.59 -11.26
C CYS A 24 -1.22 -67.08 -10.91
N ALA A 25 -2.29 -67.42 -10.18
CA ALA A 25 -2.62 -68.81 -9.86
C ALA A 25 -3.09 -69.61 -11.09
N ILE A 26 -3.54 -68.94 -12.16
CA ILE A 26 -4.07 -69.58 -13.37
C ILE A 26 -3.00 -69.76 -14.45
N CYS A 27 -2.28 -68.70 -14.82
CA CYS A 27 -1.30 -68.75 -15.92
C CYS A 27 0.17 -68.68 -15.46
N GLY A 28 0.42 -68.54 -14.15
CA GLY A 28 1.78 -68.47 -13.61
C GLY A 28 2.54 -67.17 -13.89
N HIS A 29 1.97 -66.23 -14.65
CA HIS A 29 2.59 -64.94 -14.95
C HIS A 29 2.79 -64.09 -13.68
N THR A 30 3.96 -63.47 -13.55
CA THR A 30 4.32 -62.62 -12.41
C THR A 30 4.34 -61.15 -12.82
N TRP A 31 3.62 -60.30 -12.09
CA TRP A 31 3.60 -58.86 -12.34
C TRP A 31 3.64 -58.09 -11.02
N THR A 32 3.95 -56.79 -11.09
CA THR A 32 4.00 -55.90 -9.93
C THR A 32 2.72 -55.07 -9.86
N VAL A 33 2.04 -55.10 -8.72
CA VAL A 33 0.87 -54.25 -8.49
C VAL A 33 1.35 -52.87 -8.05
N ALA A 34 0.96 -51.82 -8.79
CA ALA A 34 1.21 -50.45 -8.38
C ALA A 34 0.46 -50.16 -7.08
N ALA A 35 1.19 -49.82 -6.00
CA ALA A 35 0.57 -49.39 -4.77
C ALA A 35 -0.21 -48.09 -5.00
N ALA A 36 -1.44 -48.01 -4.47
CA ALA A 36 -2.20 -46.77 -4.52
C ALA A 36 -1.41 -45.64 -3.84
N PRO A 37 -1.35 -44.43 -4.42
CA PRO A 37 -0.60 -43.33 -3.82
C PRO A 37 -1.19 -43.01 -2.44
N ARG A 38 -0.40 -43.16 -1.38
CA ARG A 38 -0.78 -42.68 -0.06
C ARG A 38 -0.81 -41.16 -0.10
N LYS A 39 -2.01 -40.57 -0.07
CA LYS A 39 -2.17 -39.13 0.10
C LYS A 39 -1.54 -38.73 1.43
N ASN A 40 -0.41 -38.04 1.38
CA ASN A 40 0.32 -37.63 2.59
C ASN A 40 -0.40 -36.45 3.24
N THR A 41 -1.42 -36.75 4.06
CA THR A 41 -2.27 -35.76 4.74
C THR A 41 -1.45 -34.72 5.51
N TRP A 42 -0.30 -35.13 6.06
CA TRP A 42 0.63 -34.25 6.75
C TRP A 42 1.14 -33.13 5.85
N LEU A 43 1.54 -33.45 4.61
CA LEU A 43 2.03 -32.47 3.64
C LEU A 43 0.95 -31.45 3.25
N MET A 44 -0.33 -31.85 3.22
CA MET A 44 -1.44 -30.91 3.04
C MET A 44 -1.59 -29.94 4.22
N PHE A 45 -1.39 -30.39 5.45
CA PHE A 45 -1.42 -29.50 6.62
C PHE A 45 -0.30 -28.46 6.58
N PHE A 46 0.93 -28.84 6.21
CA PHE A 46 2.02 -27.87 6.06
C PHE A 46 1.74 -26.86 4.95
N ALA A 47 1.26 -27.33 3.79
CA ALA A 47 0.90 -26.42 2.70
C ALA A 47 -0.19 -25.42 3.12
N ALA A 48 -1.22 -25.88 3.83
CA ALA A 48 -2.28 -25.01 4.35
C ALA A 48 -1.75 -24.02 5.40
N LEU A 49 -0.89 -24.46 6.31
CA LEU A 49 -0.26 -23.60 7.33
C LEU A 49 0.63 -22.53 6.69
N CYS A 50 1.44 -22.91 5.69
CA CYS A 50 2.28 -21.97 4.95
C CYS A 50 1.44 -20.92 4.20
N ALA A 51 0.34 -21.32 3.57
CA ALA A 51 -0.58 -20.40 2.90
C ALA A 51 -1.22 -19.41 3.88
N LEU A 52 -1.67 -19.90 5.05
CA LEU A 52 -2.25 -19.07 6.10
C LEU A 52 -1.23 -18.09 6.69
N LEU A 53 -0.01 -18.55 6.99
CA LEU A 53 1.06 -17.67 7.47
C LEU A 53 1.43 -16.59 6.45
N SER A 54 1.50 -16.95 5.16
CA SER A 54 1.79 -15.99 4.08
C SER A 54 0.71 -14.90 3.99
N ALA A 55 -0.57 -15.28 4.11
CA ALA A 55 -1.67 -14.33 4.11
C ALA A 55 -1.60 -13.36 5.31
N ILE A 56 -1.26 -13.86 6.51
CA ILE A 56 -1.11 -13.02 7.72
C ILE A 56 0.06 -12.06 7.57
N ILE A 57 1.22 -12.52 7.07
CA ILE A 57 2.38 -11.65 6.88
C ILE A 57 2.05 -10.55 5.86
N PHE A 58 1.36 -10.89 4.77
CA PHE A 58 0.95 -9.90 3.77
C PHE A 58 0.00 -8.85 4.33
N THR A 59 -1.03 -9.25 5.09
CA THR A 59 -1.97 -8.29 5.70
C THR A 59 -1.28 -7.37 6.69
N VAL A 60 -0.39 -7.91 7.54
CA VAL A 60 0.40 -7.10 8.48
C VAL A 60 1.33 -6.14 7.74
N ALA A 61 2.01 -6.58 6.68
CA ALA A 61 2.87 -5.73 5.87
C ALA A 61 2.08 -4.59 5.21
N VAL A 62 0.89 -4.87 4.68
CA VAL A 62 0.01 -3.84 4.10
C VAL A 62 -0.45 -2.83 5.14
N ILE A 63 -0.90 -3.29 6.32
CA ILE A 63 -1.36 -2.40 7.40
C ILE A 63 -0.21 -1.51 7.89
N THR A 64 0.95 -2.09 8.18
CA THR A 64 2.12 -1.34 8.65
C THR A 64 2.61 -0.34 7.60
N GLN A 65 2.63 -0.70 6.32
CA GLN A 65 2.96 0.22 5.23
C GLN A 65 1.93 1.34 5.10
N HIS A 66 0.64 1.05 5.28
CA HIS A 66 -0.40 2.06 5.27
C HIS A 66 -0.25 3.03 6.44
N GLN A 67 -0.02 2.52 7.65
CA GLN A 67 0.26 3.34 8.83
C GLN A 67 1.52 4.19 8.65
N ALA A 68 2.60 3.63 8.12
CA ALA A 68 3.83 4.38 7.82
C ALA A 68 3.60 5.49 6.79
N ARG A 69 2.77 5.25 5.77
CA ARG A 69 2.40 6.28 4.78
C ARG A 69 1.57 7.41 5.41
N MET A 70 0.67 7.08 6.34
CA MET A 70 -0.11 8.08 7.07
C MET A 70 0.76 8.87 8.04
N ALA A 71 1.64 8.20 8.80
CA ALA A 71 2.61 8.86 9.68
C ALA A 71 3.51 9.84 8.91
N LYS A 72 3.88 9.49 7.68
CA LYS A 72 4.69 10.37 6.81
C LYS A 72 3.93 11.59 6.27
N ARG A 73 2.59 11.58 6.28
CA ARG A 73 1.76 12.69 5.76
C ARG A 73 1.53 13.81 6.77
N GLY A 74 1.93 13.64 8.03
CA GLY A 74 1.68 14.62 9.09
C GLY A 74 0.19 14.73 9.46
N PRO A 75 -0.14 15.40 10.57
CA PRO A 75 -1.52 15.54 11.05
C PRO A 75 -2.34 16.52 10.21
N LEU A 76 -1.67 17.42 9.48
CA LEU A 76 -2.27 18.43 8.61
C LEU A 76 -1.88 18.14 7.16
N ILE A 77 -2.84 18.27 6.24
CA ILE A 77 -2.63 18.11 4.80
C ILE A 77 -3.01 19.42 4.11
N ALA A 78 -2.10 19.97 3.30
CA ALA A 78 -2.36 21.13 2.46
C ALA A 78 -2.49 20.73 1.00
N GLU A 79 -3.58 21.13 0.34
CA GLU A 79 -3.87 20.82 -1.06
C GLU A 79 -4.23 22.10 -1.82
N ILE A 80 -3.75 22.22 -3.06
CA ILE A 80 -4.12 23.32 -3.96
C ILE A 80 -5.41 22.90 -4.70
N ILE A 81 -6.43 23.75 -4.64
CA ILE A 81 -7.69 23.56 -5.35
C ILE A 81 -7.58 24.12 -6.76
N ASN A 82 -7.15 25.37 -6.89
CA ASN A 82 -7.05 26.06 -8.17
C ASN A 82 -6.05 27.23 -8.13
N LEU A 83 -5.65 27.65 -9.33
CA LEU A 83 -4.91 28.88 -9.55
C LEU A 83 -5.81 29.84 -10.32
N GLU A 84 -5.84 31.08 -9.88
CA GLU A 84 -6.61 32.15 -10.50
C GLU A 84 -5.67 33.29 -10.89
N THR A 85 -5.98 33.97 -11.99
CA THR A 85 -5.20 35.12 -12.44
C THR A 85 -6.03 36.37 -12.19
N THR A 86 -5.56 37.26 -11.32
CA THR A 86 -6.24 38.50 -10.96
C THR A 86 -5.40 39.69 -11.41
N THR A 87 -6.03 40.68 -12.02
CA THR A 87 -5.38 41.95 -12.35
C THR A 87 -5.70 42.94 -11.24
N ASP A 88 -4.67 43.55 -10.67
CA ASP A 88 -4.86 44.60 -9.66
C ASP A 88 -5.36 45.92 -10.28
N ASP A 89 -5.74 46.87 -9.42
CA ASP A 89 -6.22 48.19 -9.83
C ASP A 89 -5.19 49.00 -10.64
N MET A 90 -3.91 48.61 -10.58
CA MET A 90 -2.81 49.22 -11.33
C MET A 90 -2.55 48.52 -12.67
N GLY A 91 -3.36 47.50 -13.02
CA GLY A 91 -3.24 46.75 -14.27
C GLY A 91 -2.17 45.65 -14.24
N ALA A 92 -1.55 45.37 -13.09
CA ALA A 92 -0.57 44.30 -12.96
C ALA A 92 -1.27 42.96 -12.73
N THR A 93 -0.85 41.94 -13.48
CA THR A 93 -1.41 40.60 -13.41
C THR A 93 -0.69 39.77 -12.34
N HIS A 94 -1.45 39.25 -11.39
CA HIS A 94 -0.99 38.39 -10.31
C HIS A 94 -1.63 37.00 -10.40
N VAL A 95 -0.92 35.99 -9.93
CA VAL A 95 -1.45 34.63 -9.81
C VAL A 95 -1.81 34.38 -8.36
N VAL A 96 -3.04 33.97 -8.09
CA VAL A 96 -3.57 33.64 -6.78
C VAL A 96 -3.68 32.11 -6.67
N VAL A 97 -3.07 31.55 -5.65
CA VAL A 97 -3.18 30.12 -5.31
C VAL A 97 -4.25 29.96 -4.25
N ASN A 98 -5.27 29.17 -4.54
CA ASN A 98 -6.32 28.83 -3.60
C ASN A 98 -6.23 27.35 -3.25
N GLY A 99 -6.41 27.03 -1.98
CA GLY A 99 -6.31 25.66 -1.50
C GLY A 99 -6.97 25.43 -0.16
N THR A 100 -6.84 24.22 0.37
CA THR A 100 -7.36 23.80 1.67
C THR A 100 -6.27 23.24 2.54
N ILE A 101 -6.40 23.45 3.85
CA ILE A 101 -5.65 22.75 4.88
C ILE A 101 -6.66 21.93 5.69
N THR A 102 -6.42 20.63 5.80
CA THR A 102 -7.29 19.70 6.50
C THR A 102 -6.54 19.04 7.65
N ASN A 103 -7.13 19.04 8.84
CA ASN A 103 -6.65 18.22 9.94
C ASN A 103 -7.23 16.80 9.82
N VAL A 104 -6.37 15.84 9.50
CA VAL A 104 -6.75 14.43 9.33
C VAL A 104 -6.49 13.58 10.57
N SER A 105 -6.12 14.20 11.67
CA SER A 105 -5.92 13.55 12.96
C SER A 105 -7.15 13.69 13.87
N ASP A 106 -7.14 12.93 14.96
CA ASP A 106 -8.20 12.93 15.97
C ASP A 106 -7.96 13.97 17.10
N SER A 107 -7.04 14.92 16.89
CA SER A 107 -6.67 15.94 17.90
C SER A 107 -6.64 17.33 17.27
N ILE A 108 -6.70 18.37 18.10
CA ILE A 108 -6.51 19.74 17.63
C ILE A 108 -5.03 19.99 17.30
N TYR A 109 -4.76 20.68 16.19
CA TYR A 109 -3.40 21.01 15.77
C TYR A 109 -3.25 22.49 15.43
N GLY A 110 -2.10 23.05 15.79
CA GLY A 110 -1.68 24.37 15.32
C GLY A 110 -1.33 24.31 13.84
N VAL A 111 -1.80 25.28 13.07
CA VAL A 111 -1.50 25.37 11.64
C VAL A 111 -0.17 26.11 11.47
N PRO A 112 0.87 25.46 10.94
CA PRO A 112 2.15 26.10 10.70
C PRO A 112 2.07 27.00 9.46
N ASP A 113 3.11 27.79 9.24
CA ASP A 113 3.26 28.51 7.99
C ASP A 113 3.24 27.57 6.78
N LEU A 114 2.82 28.07 5.63
CA LEU A 114 2.86 27.32 4.37
C LEU A 114 3.96 27.85 3.46
N TYR A 115 4.43 26.95 2.60
CA TYR A 115 5.29 27.27 1.47
C TYR A 115 4.58 26.93 0.18
N ILE A 116 4.50 27.90 -0.73
CA ILE A 116 4.29 27.61 -2.15
C ILE A 116 5.66 27.33 -2.77
N VAL A 117 5.82 26.15 -3.34
CA VAL A 117 7.03 25.71 -4.03
C VAL A 117 6.73 25.58 -5.51
N SER A 118 7.50 26.30 -6.32
CA SER A 118 7.42 26.27 -7.78
C SER A 118 8.60 25.49 -8.33
N THR A 119 8.33 24.50 -9.17
CA THR A 119 9.36 23.61 -9.74
C THR A 119 9.32 23.57 -11.26
N ASP A 120 10.45 23.22 -11.87
CA ASP A 120 10.53 22.87 -13.29
C ASP A 120 10.05 21.44 -13.57
N ASP A 121 10.11 21.01 -14.84
CA ASP A 121 9.74 19.65 -15.28
C ASP A 121 10.63 18.55 -14.66
N ALA A 122 11.87 18.89 -14.27
CA ALA A 122 12.79 17.97 -13.60
C ALA A 122 12.59 17.92 -12.08
N GLY A 123 11.63 18.69 -11.54
CA GLY A 123 11.35 18.78 -10.11
C GLY A 123 12.35 19.65 -9.34
N ARG A 124 13.20 20.45 -10.01
CA ARG A 124 14.08 21.39 -9.34
C ARG A 124 13.28 22.58 -8.84
N VAL A 125 13.52 22.98 -7.59
CA VAL A 125 12.87 24.15 -6.98
C VAL A 125 13.42 25.42 -7.61
N LEU A 126 12.54 26.19 -8.25
CA LEU A 126 12.85 27.48 -8.86
C LEU A 126 12.50 28.66 -7.94
N ALA A 127 11.42 28.52 -7.17
CA ALA A 127 10.99 29.51 -6.19
C ALA A 127 10.31 28.85 -5.00
N LYS A 128 10.43 29.48 -3.83
CA LYS A 128 9.77 29.09 -2.58
C LYS A 128 9.28 30.35 -1.87
N GLN A 129 7.98 30.43 -1.62
CA GLN A 129 7.35 31.59 -0.98
C GLN A 129 6.65 31.16 0.29
N LYS A 130 6.99 31.79 1.41
CA LYS A 130 6.42 31.51 2.73
C LYS A 130 5.24 32.44 2.99
N PHE A 131 4.15 31.92 3.54
CA PHE A 131 3.04 32.74 4.01
C PHE A 131 2.36 32.09 5.22
N MET A 132 1.69 32.93 6.00
CA MET A 132 0.92 32.47 7.16
C MET A 132 -0.54 32.26 6.74
N PRO A 133 -1.12 31.07 6.97
CA PRO A 133 -2.54 30.85 6.75
C PRO A 133 -3.39 31.64 7.75
N SER A 134 -4.61 31.99 7.37
CA SER A 134 -5.52 32.77 8.23
C SER A 134 -5.95 32.02 9.49
N ALA A 135 -6.03 30.68 9.42
CA ALA A 135 -6.30 29.84 10.58
C ALA A 135 -4.99 29.47 11.27
N THR A 136 -4.97 29.61 12.60
CA THR A 136 -3.83 29.24 13.44
C THR A 136 -4.01 27.90 14.15
N LEU A 137 -5.26 27.42 14.24
CA LEU A 137 -5.65 26.16 14.88
C LEU A 137 -6.75 25.48 14.05
N LEU A 138 -6.71 24.15 13.99
CA LEU A 138 -7.71 23.31 13.33
C LEU A 138 -8.12 22.17 14.25
N ASP A 139 -9.41 22.08 14.54
CA ASP A 139 -10.01 20.93 15.21
C ASP A 139 -9.92 19.66 14.33
N SER A 140 -10.10 18.51 14.96
CA SER A 140 -10.12 17.19 14.31
C SER A 140 -11.10 17.15 13.13
N GLY A 141 -10.63 16.74 11.96
CA GLY A 141 -11.45 16.61 10.75
C GLY A 141 -11.86 17.92 10.08
N VAL A 142 -11.48 19.08 10.64
CA VAL A 142 -11.85 20.38 10.06
C VAL A 142 -10.91 20.74 8.92
N ALA A 143 -11.50 21.34 7.87
CA ALA A 143 -10.78 21.92 6.75
C ALA A 143 -11.01 23.43 6.68
N VAL A 144 -9.97 24.18 6.32
CA VAL A 144 -10.02 25.63 6.10
C VAL A 144 -9.39 26.00 4.77
N ASN A 145 -9.97 26.99 4.09
CA ASN A 145 -9.44 27.49 2.85
C ASN A 145 -8.29 28.48 3.11
N PHE A 146 -7.28 28.45 2.25
CA PHE A 146 -6.26 29.49 2.17
C PHE A 146 -6.24 30.09 0.76
N SER A 147 -5.82 31.35 0.68
CA SER A 147 -5.60 32.08 -0.56
C SER A 147 -4.30 32.87 -0.45
N HIS A 148 -3.44 32.78 -1.45
CA HIS A 148 -2.16 33.46 -1.45
C HIS A 148 -1.82 34.02 -2.83
N ILE A 149 -1.52 35.31 -2.89
CA ILE A 149 -1.06 35.99 -4.11
C ILE A 149 0.43 35.71 -4.27
N LEU A 150 0.80 35.09 -5.39
CA LEU A 150 2.18 34.77 -5.70
C LEU A 150 2.94 36.01 -6.14
N ALA A 151 4.17 36.14 -5.62
CA ALA A 151 5.14 37.04 -6.24
C ALA A 151 5.50 36.55 -7.66
N PRO A 152 5.99 37.44 -8.54
CA PRO A 152 6.34 37.09 -9.93
C PRO A 152 7.18 35.81 -10.02
N GLN A 153 6.72 34.87 -10.85
CA GLN A 153 7.34 33.56 -10.98
C GLN A 153 8.53 33.59 -11.94
N PRO A 154 9.63 32.89 -11.64
CA PRO A 154 10.74 32.71 -12.58
C PRO A 154 10.28 32.03 -13.88
N ALA A 155 10.97 32.31 -14.98
CA ALA A 155 10.74 31.59 -16.22
C ALA A 155 11.01 30.08 -16.03
N GLY A 156 10.19 29.24 -16.65
CA GLY A 156 10.38 27.78 -16.61
C GLY A 156 9.67 27.05 -15.46
N VAL A 157 8.84 27.74 -14.67
CA VAL A 157 7.93 27.07 -13.71
C VAL A 157 6.91 26.22 -14.48
N LYS A 158 6.76 24.97 -14.03
CA LYS A 158 5.90 23.95 -14.63
C LYS A 158 4.90 23.37 -13.65
N LYS A 159 5.28 23.33 -12.37
CA LYS A 159 4.44 22.82 -11.30
C LYS A 159 4.51 23.74 -10.08
N ILE A 160 3.38 23.89 -9.42
CA ILE A 160 3.23 24.64 -8.17
C ILE A 160 2.60 23.69 -7.14
N SER A 161 3.16 23.66 -5.94
CA SER A 161 2.72 22.81 -4.84
C SER A 161 2.72 23.56 -3.52
N ALA A 162 1.78 23.23 -2.64
CA ALA A 162 1.71 23.76 -1.28
C ALA A 162 2.30 22.74 -0.30
N HIS A 163 3.11 23.23 0.62
CA HIS A 163 3.73 22.42 1.68
C HIS A 163 3.56 23.14 3.01
N LEU A 164 3.25 22.39 4.06
CA LEU A 164 3.32 22.90 5.42
C LEU A 164 4.79 23.06 5.80
N ALA A 165 5.12 24.14 6.50
CA ALA A 165 6.41 24.26 7.15
C ALA A 165 6.56 23.11 8.14
N GLU A 166 7.76 22.54 8.21
CA GLU A 166 8.08 21.51 9.20
C GLU A 166 7.66 22.05 10.58
N MET A 167 6.69 21.40 11.19
CA MET A 167 6.28 21.72 12.54
C MET A 167 7.40 21.20 13.44
N GLU A 168 8.16 22.09 14.08
CA GLU A 168 9.04 21.68 15.17
C GLU A 168 8.13 21.06 16.23
N ILE A 169 8.06 19.73 16.26
CA ILE A 169 7.42 18.99 17.33
C ILE A 169 8.27 19.31 18.57
N PRO A 170 7.73 19.99 19.60
CA PRO A 170 8.47 20.15 20.84
C PRO A 170 8.77 18.74 21.37
N ASP A 171 10.06 18.43 21.50
CA ASP A 171 10.58 17.19 22.09
C ASP A 171 10.02 17.08 23.51
N GLY A 172 8.90 16.38 23.62
CA GLY A 172 8.07 16.30 24.82
C GLY A 172 8.00 14.88 25.33
N ASP A 173 8.69 14.66 26.45
CA ASP A 173 8.58 13.54 27.38
C ASP A 173 9.15 12.18 26.92
N LYS A 174 10.49 12.09 26.95
CA LYS A 174 11.14 10.88 27.46
C LYS A 174 11.02 10.90 28.99
N LYS A 175 10.09 10.11 29.52
CA LYS A 175 10.08 9.73 30.93
C LYS A 175 10.21 8.23 31.09
#